data_AF-A0A0R0GTM6-F1
#
_entry.id   AF-A0A0R0GTM6-F1
#
_cell.length_a   1.000
_cell.length_b   1.000
_cell.length_c   1.000
_cell.angle_alpha   90.00
_cell.angle_beta   90.00
_cell.angle_gamma   90.00
#
_symmetry.space_group_name_H-M   'P 1'
#
loop_
_entity.id
_entity.type
_entity.pdbx_description
1 polymer ?
#
loop_
_entity_poly.entity_id
_entity_poly.type
_entity_poly.pdbx_seq_one_letter_code
_entity_poly.pdbx_strand_id
1 'polypeptide(L)'
;MITISNDEARSHGGISPRLHGKSNVFTCGSVQTLILVEDVDMLFLEDRGCIAAIQHISETAKGPIILTSNNSFARLHVSFSLPLLDELLSHMYMVCVTEELNNNPLLLKKFIQSCDGDIRKTIMQLQFWFQSKKYKIDRKVQVYGSLPFDLEACPHIIPKIPWSYPSELSKLIEKKITNSITIMEENPCLQGLVNK
;
A
#
# COMPACT_ATOMS: atom_id res chain seq x y z
N MET A 1 0.87 -6.33 -14.01
CA MET A 1 2.10 -6.20 -14.81
C MET A 1 2.45 -4.72 -14.82
N ILE A 2 3.42 -4.31 -14.02
CA ILE A 2 3.86 -2.90 -13.96
C ILE A 2 4.98 -2.75 -14.99
N THR A 3 4.76 -1.89 -15.97
CA THR A 3 5.77 -1.56 -16.98
C THR A 3 6.63 -0.43 -16.44
N ILE A 4 7.87 -0.72 -16.05
CA ILE A 4 8.84 0.31 -15.65
C ILE A 4 9.62 0.71 -16.90
N SER A 5 9.41 1.94 -17.38
CA SER A 5 10.27 2.56 -18.39
C SER A 5 11.21 3.52 -17.68
N ASN A 6 12.52 3.29 -17.78
CA ASN A 6 13.51 4.23 -17.26
C ASN A 6 13.60 5.44 -18.19
N ASP A 7 13.08 6.59 -17.75
CA ASP A 7 13.43 7.89 -18.34
C ASP A 7 14.52 8.51 -17.46
N GLU A 8 15.78 8.38 -17.88
CA GLU A 8 16.94 8.84 -17.13
C GLU A 8 17.19 10.34 -17.41
N ALA A 9 16.57 11.21 -16.60
CA ALA A 9 16.90 12.62 -16.55
C ALA A 9 18.11 12.88 -15.62
N ARG A 10 19.25 13.14 -16.28
CA ARG A 10 20.54 13.65 -15.79
C ARG A 10 20.49 14.52 -14.52
N SER A 11 21.33 14.22 -13.51
CA SER A 11 22.31 15.17 -12.90
C SER A 11 23.13 14.62 -11.71
N HIS A 12 24.45 14.75 -11.84
CA HIS A 12 25.51 15.06 -10.86
C HIS A 12 25.63 14.30 -9.50
N GLY A 13 26.65 13.42 -9.45
CA GLY A 13 27.72 13.48 -8.43
C GLY A 13 27.49 12.79 -7.08
N GLY A 14 28.00 11.55 -6.94
CA GLY A 14 28.15 10.92 -5.62
C GLY A 14 28.62 9.46 -5.71
N ILE A 15 29.74 9.15 -5.05
CA ILE A 15 30.46 7.87 -5.09
C ILE A 15 29.71 6.81 -4.28
N SER A 16 29.34 5.67 -4.88
CA SER A 16 28.79 4.49 -4.18
C SER A 16 29.36 3.20 -4.79
N PRO A 17 29.62 2.13 -3.99
CA PRO A 17 30.52 1.04 -4.38
C PRO A 17 29.87 0.05 -5.36
N ARG A 18 30.69 -0.39 -6.32
CA ARG A 18 30.32 -1.22 -7.47
C ARG A 18 29.99 -2.66 -7.06
N LEU A 19 28.72 -3.04 -7.16
CA LEU A 19 28.33 -4.45 -7.31
C LEU A 19 28.73 -4.91 -8.72
N HIS A 20 29.74 -5.78 -8.79
CA HIS A 20 30.18 -6.42 -10.04
C HIS A 20 29.12 -7.44 -10.48
N GLY A 21 28.13 -6.99 -11.24
CA GLY A 21 27.18 -7.81 -11.99
C GLY A 21 27.35 -7.55 -13.48
N LYS A 22 27.65 -8.61 -14.25
CA LYS A 22 27.77 -8.63 -15.71
C LYS A 22 26.69 -7.76 -16.37
N SER A 23 27.12 -6.69 -17.05
CA SER A 23 26.24 -5.81 -17.82
C SER A 23 25.63 -6.56 -19.00
N ASN A 24 24.37 -6.96 -18.90
CA ASN A 24 23.56 -7.12 -20.10
C ASN A 24 23.16 -5.72 -20.56
N VAL A 25 23.56 -5.41 -21.79
CA VAL A 25 23.21 -4.19 -22.52
C VAL A 25 21.68 -4.03 -22.48
N PHE A 26 21.18 -3.08 -21.69
CA PHE A 26 19.81 -2.65 -21.78
C PHE A 26 19.69 -1.74 -23.00
N THR A 27 19.26 -2.30 -24.13
CA THR A 27 18.93 -1.54 -25.33
C THR A 27 17.75 -0.62 -25.01
N CYS A 28 17.95 0.68 -25.17
CA CYS A 28 16.91 1.71 -25.12
C CYS A 28 15.77 1.33 -26.09
N GLY A 29 14.69 0.73 -25.57
CA GLY A 29 13.56 0.25 -26.37
C GLY A 29 12.95 -1.09 -25.94
N SER A 30 13.61 -1.90 -25.11
CA SER A 30 13.01 -3.15 -24.60
C SER A 30 12.23 -2.89 -23.31
N VAL A 31 10.91 -3.01 -23.36
CA VAL A 31 10.07 -3.07 -22.15
C VAL A 31 10.42 -4.33 -21.37
N GLN A 32 11.05 -4.18 -20.21
CA GLN A 32 11.32 -5.31 -19.32
C GLN A 32 10.11 -5.53 -18.42
N THR A 33 9.62 -6.78 -18.40
CA THR A 33 8.55 -7.18 -17.48
C THR A 33 9.15 -7.49 -16.12
N LEU A 34 8.60 -6.88 -15.07
CA LEU A 34 8.87 -7.21 -13.68
C LEU A 34 7.61 -7.79 -13.03
N ILE A 35 7.79 -8.82 -12.21
CA ILE A 35 6.73 -9.40 -11.39
C ILE A 35 6.93 -8.92 -9.95
N LEU A 36 5.93 -8.26 -9.40
CA LEU A 36 5.88 -7.89 -7.98
C LEU A 36 4.83 -8.78 -7.31
N VAL A 37 5.23 -9.50 -6.27
CA VAL A 37 4.33 -10.28 -5.42
C VAL A 37 4.38 -9.66 -4.04
N GLU A 38 3.30 -9.00 -3.65
CA GLU A 38 3.22 -8.29 -2.38
C GLU A 38 2.77 -9.22 -1.24
N ASP A 39 3.24 -8.94 -0.03
CA ASP A 39 2.81 -9.54 1.24
C ASP A 39 2.76 -11.07 1.24
N VAL A 40 3.85 -11.71 0.80
CA VAL A 40 3.94 -13.19 0.66
C VAL A 40 3.87 -13.94 1.99
N ASP A 41 3.92 -13.25 3.12
CA ASP A 41 3.71 -13.77 4.46
C ASP A 41 2.25 -13.73 4.92
N MET A 42 1.37 -13.05 4.19
CA MET A 42 -0.08 -13.02 4.44
C MET A 42 -0.79 -14.18 3.73
N LEU A 43 -0.39 -15.42 4.05
CA LEU A 43 -1.00 -16.62 3.48
C LEU A 43 -2.07 -17.19 4.40
N PHE A 44 -3.23 -17.52 3.83
CA PHE A 44 -4.32 -18.18 4.51
C PHE A 44 -4.20 -19.72 4.39
N LEU A 45 -5.03 -20.44 5.15
CA LEU A 45 -5.00 -21.90 5.17
C LEU A 45 -5.36 -22.50 3.80
N GLU A 46 -6.09 -21.74 2.99
CA GLU A 46 -6.53 -22.06 1.64
C GLU A 46 -5.39 -21.90 0.60
N ASP A 47 -4.37 -21.09 0.90
CA ASP A 47 -3.27 -20.76 -0.03
C ASP A 47 -2.15 -21.81 -0.04
N ARG A 48 -2.49 -23.08 0.23
CA ARG A 48 -1.52 -24.17 0.27
C ARG A 48 -0.83 -24.30 -1.08
N GLY A 49 0.50 -24.23 -1.04
CA GLY A 49 1.34 -24.32 -2.24
C GLY A 49 1.65 -22.97 -2.89
N CYS A 50 1.13 -21.84 -2.39
CA CYS A 50 1.47 -20.51 -2.91
C CYS A 50 2.98 -20.27 -2.92
N ILE A 51 3.66 -20.52 -1.79
CA ILE A 51 5.13 -20.40 -1.71
C ILE A 51 5.85 -21.31 -2.70
N ALA A 52 5.39 -22.57 -2.84
CA ALA A 52 5.99 -23.52 -3.79
C ALA A 52 5.79 -23.07 -5.24
N ALA A 53 4.62 -22.50 -5.57
CA ALA A 53 4.34 -21.94 -6.88
C ALA A 53 5.19 -20.70 -7.15
N ILE A 54 5.33 -19.78 -6.18
CA ILE A 54 6.21 -18.60 -6.29
C ILE A 54 7.66 -19.05 -6.49
N GLN A 55 8.12 -20.06 -5.76
CA GLN A 55 9.46 -20.64 -5.93
C GLN A 55 9.64 -21.20 -7.34
N HIS A 56 8.70 -22.00 -7.83
CA HIS A 56 8.74 -22.55 -9.18
C HIS A 56 8.74 -21.46 -10.27
N ILE A 57 7.93 -20.42 -10.09
CA ILE A 57 7.92 -19.26 -10.99
C ILE A 57 9.26 -18.52 -10.90
N SER A 58 9.83 -18.36 -9.72
CA SER A 58 11.14 -17.70 -9.54
C SER A 58 12.30 -18.43 -10.22
N GLU A 59 12.21 -19.75 -10.34
CA GLU A 59 13.20 -20.57 -11.05
C GLU A 59 13.05 -20.53 -12.57
N THR A 60 11.82 -20.31 -13.06
CA THR A 60 11.48 -20.40 -14.50
C THR A 60 11.29 -19.03 -15.17
N ALA A 61 11.12 -17.96 -14.39
CA ALA A 61 10.86 -16.63 -14.90
C ALA A 61 12.06 -16.06 -15.67
N LYS A 62 11.76 -15.42 -16.80
CA LYS A 62 12.74 -14.72 -17.64
C LYS A 62 12.97 -13.26 -17.23
N GLY A 63 12.23 -12.78 -16.24
CA GLY A 63 12.27 -11.40 -15.76
C GLY A 63 12.44 -11.33 -14.24
N PRO A 64 12.80 -10.16 -13.69
CA PRO A 64 12.95 -9.97 -12.26
C PRO A 64 11.63 -10.22 -11.53
N ILE A 65 11.73 -10.91 -10.38
CA ILE A 65 10.64 -11.06 -9.42
C ILE A 65 11.06 -10.38 -8.12
N ILE A 66 10.21 -9.48 -7.63
CA ILE A 66 10.34 -8.84 -6.32
C ILE A 66 9.24 -9.40 -5.41
N LEU A 67 9.62 -9.81 -4.20
CA LEU A 67 8.70 -10.26 -3.16
C LEU A 67 8.74 -9.25 -2.01
N THR A 68 7.59 -8.80 -1.51
CA THR A 68 7.50 -8.04 -0.25
C THR A 68 6.95 -8.93 0.85
N SER A 69 7.46 -8.74 2.07
CA SER A 69 7.08 -9.54 3.23
C SER A 69 7.61 -8.89 4.50
N ASN A 70 6.94 -9.09 5.62
CA ASN A 70 7.45 -8.67 6.93
C ASN A 70 8.47 -9.66 7.52
N ASN A 71 8.56 -10.88 6.97
CA ASN A 71 9.57 -11.87 7.35
C ASN A 71 10.52 -12.23 6.17
N SER A 72 11.70 -12.77 6.48
CA SER A 72 12.70 -13.12 5.47
C SER A 72 12.44 -14.51 4.86
N PHE A 73 12.05 -14.58 3.58
CA PHE A 73 11.76 -15.85 2.88
C PHE A 73 12.72 -16.18 1.72
N ALA A 74 13.56 -15.24 1.30
CA ALA A 74 14.30 -15.34 0.04
C ALA A 74 15.82 -15.45 0.24
N ARG A 75 16.51 -16.03 -0.76
CA ARG A 75 17.98 -16.16 -0.79
C ARG A 75 18.68 -14.81 -0.92
N LEU A 76 18.11 -13.91 -1.72
CA LEU A 76 18.50 -12.50 -1.82
C LEU A 76 17.42 -11.70 -1.11
N HIS A 77 17.80 -11.02 -0.03
CA HIS A 77 16.89 -10.27 0.80
C HIS A 77 17.45 -8.87 1.03
N VAL A 78 16.59 -7.88 0.88
CA VAL A 78 16.84 -6.49 1.25
C VAL A 78 16.04 -6.21 2.51
N SER A 79 16.73 -6.04 3.63
CA SER A 79 16.10 -5.74 4.91
C SER A 79 15.67 -4.27 4.97
N PHE A 80 14.42 -4.01 5.38
CA PHE A 80 13.96 -2.68 5.74
C PHE A 80 13.84 -2.59 7.27
N SER A 81 14.40 -1.54 7.86
CA SER A 81 14.23 -1.20 9.27
C SER A 81 13.42 0.07 9.42
N LEU A 82 12.85 0.29 10.61
CA LEU A 82 12.26 1.58 10.94
C LEU A 82 13.32 2.69 10.77
N PRO A 83 12.93 3.86 10.24
CA PRO A 83 13.85 4.98 10.08
C PRO A 83 14.28 5.52 11.45
N LEU A 84 15.44 6.19 11.50
CA LEU A 84 15.82 6.92 12.71
C LEU A 84 14.82 8.06 12.96
N LEU A 85 14.58 8.38 14.23
CA LEU A 85 13.63 9.42 14.63
C LEU A 85 13.95 10.77 13.96
N ASP A 86 15.22 11.15 13.92
CA ASP A 86 15.65 12.42 13.35
C ASP A 86 15.54 12.46 11.81
N GLU A 87 15.78 11.32 11.15
CA GLU A 87 15.55 11.17 9.71
C GLU A 87 14.06 11.32 9.41
N LEU A 88 13.20 10.59 10.13
CA LEU A 88 11.76 10.67 9.93
C LEU A 88 11.22 12.06 10.25
N LEU A 89 11.71 12.72 11.31
CA LEU A 89 11.33 14.10 11.65
C LEU A 89 11.66 15.07 10.52
N SER A 90 12.85 14.95 9.93
CA SER A 90 13.29 15.79 8.81
C SER A 90 12.39 15.60 7.58
N HIS A 91 12.08 14.34 7.23
CA HIS A 91 11.17 14.03 6.12
C HIS A 91 9.75 14.52 6.37
N MET A 92 9.21 14.30 7.56
CA MET A 92 7.86 14.77 7.92
C MET A 92 7.79 16.29 7.94
N TYR A 93 8.85 16.99 8.36
CA TYR A 93 8.91 18.44 8.29
C TYR A 93 8.85 18.93 6.84
N MET A 94 9.59 18.30 5.92
CA MET A 94 9.52 18.63 4.48
C MET A 94 8.11 18.42 3.91
N VAL A 95 7.42 17.33 4.29
CA VAL A 95 6.02 17.08 3.90
C VAL A 95 5.12 18.23 4.40
N CYS A 96 5.27 18.64 5.66
CA CYS A 96 4.46 19.71 6.24
C CYS A 96 4.68 21.07 5.54
N VAL A 97 5.94 21.42 5.24
CA VAL A 97 6.28 22.65 4.51
C VAL A 97 5.69 22.64 3.10
N THR A 98 5.77 21.49 2.41
CA THR A 98 5.24 21.32 1.04
C THR A 98 3.70 21.46 1.01
N GLU A 99 3.03 20.99 2.05
CA GLU A 99 1.56 21.08 2.20
C GLU A 99 1.08 22.41 2.83
N GLU A 100 1.97 23.41 2.94
CA GLU A 100 1.70 24.73 3.54
C GLU A 100 1.21 24.65 5.00
N LEU A 101 1.65 23.65 5.74
CA LEU A 101 1.28 23.41 7.13
C LEU A 101 2.32 24.04 8.08
N ASN A 102 1.87 25.04 8.86
CA ASN A 102 2.70 25.63 9.91
C ASN A 102 2.68 24.75 11.16
N ASN A 103 3.70 23.90 11.32
CA ASN A 103 3.75 22.87 12.34
C ASN A 103 4.85 23.12 13.37
N ASN A 104 4.49 23.01 14.65
CA ASN A 104 5.48 23.02 15.73
C ASN A 104 6.30 21.72 15.68
N PRO A 105 7.64 21.77 15.57
CA PRO A 105 8.47 20.56 15.49
C PRO A 105 8.30 19.63 16.70
N LEU A 106 7.96 20.16 17.89
CA LEU A 106 7.66 19.36 19.07
C LEU A 106 6.38 18.53 18.91
N LEU A 107 5.38 19.08 18.23
CA LEU A 107 4.14 18.36 17.95
C LEU A 107 4.40 17.24 16.95
N LEU A 108 5.18 17.51 15.91
CA LEU A 108 5.57 16.51 14.91
C LEU A 108 6.36 15.35 15.51
N LYS A 109 7.28 15.66 16.44
CA LYS A 109 8.00 14.64 17.20
C LYS A 109 7.06 13.74 18.01
N LYS A 110 6.03 14.31 18.66
CA LYS A 110 5.00 13.53 19.36
C LYS A 110 4.19 12.64 18.43
N PHE A 111 3.81 13.13 17.24
CA PHE A 111 3.15 12.31 16.22
C PHE A 111 3.98 11.09 15.84
N ILE A 112 5.25 11.29 15.52
CA ILE A 112 6.14 10.20 15.11
C ILE A 112 6.30 9.17 16.24
N GLN A 113 6.51 9.65 17.48
CA GLN A 113 6.63 8.79 18.66
C GLN A 113 5.35 7.98 18.92
N SER A 114 4.17 8.59 18.75
CA SER A 114 2.89 7.91 18.92
C SER A 114 2.57 6.87 17.83
N CYS A 115 3.26 6.96 16.69
CA CYS A 115 3.11 6.03 15.58
C CYS A 115 4.21 4.96 15.56
N ASP A 116 5.05 4.88 16.61
CA ASP A 116 6.19 3.96 16.71
C ASP A 116 7.16 4.06 15.52
N GLY A 117 7.30 5.24 14.92
CA GLY A 117 8.12 5.45 13.72
C GLY A 117 7.53 4.88 12.43
N ASP A 118 6.29 4.38 12.43
CA ASP A 118 5.58 3.98 11.22
C ASP A 118 5.25 5.21 10.37
N ILE A 119 5.92 5.30 9.21
CA ILE A 119 5.81 6.41 8.28
C ILE A 119 4.36 6.56 7.78
N ARG A 120 3.70 5.45 7.43
CA ARG A 120 2.34 5.46 6.88
C ARG A 120 1.34 5.93 7.94
N LYS A 121 1.42 5.39 9.16
CA LYS A 121 0.58 5.84 10.28
C LYS A 121 0.82 7.32 10.56
N THR A 122 2.08 7.77 10.58
CA THR A 122 2.42 9.18 10.79
C THR A 122 1.80 10.09 9.73
N ILE A 123 1.98 9.78 8.45
CA ILE A 123 1.39 10.56 7.33
C ILE A 123 -0.14 10.55 7.43
N MET A 124 -0.76 9.39 7.68
CA MET A 124 -2.22 9.27 7.82
C MET A 124 -2.75 10.13 8.96
N GLN A 125 -2.08 10.13 10.12
CA GLN A 125 -2.41 10.98 11.25
C GLN A 125 -2.26 12.47 10.88
N LEU A 126 -1.15 12.87 10.28
CA LEU A 126 -0.96 14.26 9.81
C LEU A 126 -2.08 14.67 8.85
N GLN A 127 -2.35 13.86 7.83
CA GLN A 127 -3.40 14.11 6.85
C GLN A 127 -4.75 14.38 7.54
N PHE A 128 -5.13 13.52 8.48
CA PHE A 128 -6.38 13.64 9.22
C PHE A 128 -6.50 14.94 10.02
N TRP A 129 -5.47 15.29 10.81
CA TRP A 129 -5.50 16.49 11.64
C TRP A 129 -5.40 17.79 10.83
N PHE A 130 -4.73 17.79 9.68
CA PHE A 130 -4.55 19.00 8.87
C PHE A 130 -5.64 19.21 7.79
N GLN A 131 -6.23 18.15 7.24
CA GLN A 131 -7.29 18.29 6.21
C GLN A 131 -8.60 18.86 6.76
N SER A 132 -8.88 18.65 8.04
CA SER A 132 -10.11 19.11 8.69
C SER A 132 -10.27 20.64 8.75
N LYS A 133 -9.20 21.43 8.50
CA LYS A 133 -9.29 22.89 8.39
C LYS A 133 -10.05 23.38 7.15
N LYS A 134 -10.23 22.53 6.12
CA LYS A 134 -10.82 22.94 4.83
C LYS A 134 -12.32 22.61 4.67
N TYR A 135 -12.92 21.82 5.56
CA TYR A 135 -14.35 21.45 5.45
C TYR A 135 -15.26 22.44 6.21
N LYS A 136 -15.64 23.55 5.56
CA LYS A 136 -16.85 24.31 5.92
C LYS A 136 -18.04 23.72 5.15
N ILE A 137 -18.55 22.57 5.59
CA ILE A 137 -19.84 22.07 5.11
C ILE A 137 -20.91 22.51 6.11
N ASP A 138 -21.74 23.43 5.67
CA ASP A 138 -23.09 23.73 6.16
C ASP A 138 -23.34 23.66 7.69
N ARG A 139 -23.10 24.79 8.37
CA ARG A 139 -23.55 25.15 9.75
C ARG A 139 -23.32 24.17 10.92
N LYS A 140 -22.72 23.00 10.73
CA LYS A 140 -22.18 22.12 11.77
C LYS A 140 -20.73 21.81 11.45
N VAL A 141 -19.85 22.76 11.75
CA VAL A 141 -18.43 22.60 11.50
C VAL A 141 -17.85 21.63 12.53
N GLN A 142 -17.62 20.38 12.13
CA GLN A 142 -16.82 19.45 12.93
C GLN A 142 -15.34 19.73 12.62
N VAL A 143 -14.78 20.75 13.28
CA VAL A 143 -13.36 21.12 13.12
C VAL A 143 -12.51 20.17 13.94
N TYR A 144 -12.19 19.01 13.39
CA TYR A 144 -11.25 18.11 14.06
C TYR A 144 -9.85 18.73 14.17
N GLY A 145 -9.48 19.64 13.26
CA GLY A 145 -8.17 20.28 13.21
C GLY A 145 -7.97 21.44 14.20
N SER A 146 -8.97 21.67 15.06
CA SER A 146 -8.85 22.57 16.20
C SER A 146 -8.63 21.84 17.52
N LEU A 147 -8.80 20.51 17.55
CA LEU A 147 -8.48 19.73 18.75
C LEU A 147 -6.96 19.61 18.88
N PRO A 148 -6.40 19.76 20.09
CA PRO A 148 -5.02 19.38 20.34
C PRO A 148 -4.85 17.91 19.96
N PHE A 149 -3.70 17.59 19.35
CA PHE A 149 -3.38 16.20 18.98
C PHE A 149 -3.67 15.26 20.15
N ASP A 150 -4.63 14.37 19.93
CA ASP A 150 -5.01 13.34 20.89
C ASP A 150 -4.99 12.00 20.15
N LEU A 151 -3.98 11.20 20.47
CA LEU A 151 -3.78 9.87 19.90
C LEU A 151 -5.01 8.97 20.13
N GLU A 152 -5.66 9.12 21.28
CA GLU A 152 -6.80 8.30 21.69
C GLU A 152 -8.12 8.76 21.05
N ALA A 153 -8.16 9.98 20.51
CA ALA A 153 -9.35 10.52 19.87
C ALA A 153 -9.52 9.99 18.43
N CYS A 154 -8.45 9.55 17.76
CA CYS A 154 -8.50 9.14 16.35
C CYS A 154 -9.55 8.04 16.06
N PRO A 155 -9.63 6.93 16.82
CA PRO A 155 -10.67 5.91 16.62
C PRO A 155 -12.09 6.45 16.79
N HIS A 156 -12.27 7.51 17.58
CA HIS A 156 -13.55 8.13 17.90
C HIS A 156 -13.95 9.21 16.89
N ILE A 157 -12.97 9.80 16.21
CA ILE A 157 -13.14 10.92 15.29
C ILE A 157 -13.23 10.46 13.84
N ILE A 158 -12.53 9.38 13.45
CA ILE A 158 -12.62 8.85 12.09
C ILE A 158 -14.12 8.61 11.80
N PRO A 159 -14.67 9.23 10.74
CA PRO A 159 -16.06 8.96 10.38
C PRO A 159 -16.16 7.45 10.24
N LYS A 160 -17.00 6.84 11.09
CA LYS A 160 -17.36 5.43 10.93
C LYS A 160 -17.94 5.35 9.53
N ILE A 161 -17.11 4.94 8.56
CA ILE A 161 -17.58 4.66 7.21
C ILE A 161 -18.65 3.62 7.45
N PRO A 162 -19.94 3.93 7.18
CA PRO A 162 -20.96 2.92 7.35
C PRO A 162 -20.58 1.84 6.35
N TRP A 163 -20.09 0.70 6.83
CA TRP A 163 -19.91 -0.50 6.01
C TRP A 163 -21.22 -0.88 5.30
N SER A 164 -22.35 -0.30 5.75
CA SER A 164 -23.67 -0.37 5.16
C SER A 164 -23.98 0.64 4.05
N TYR A 165 -23.03 1.42 3.51
CA TYR A 165 -23.33 2.29 2.36
C TYR A 165 -23.34 1.44 1.07
N PRO A 166 -24.50 1.15 0.47
CA PRO A 166 -24.54 0.39 -0.76
C PRO A 166 -24.05 1.31 -1.87
N SER A 167 -22.81 1.12 -2.31
CA SER A 167 -22.32 1.74 -3.53
C SER A 167 -23.11 1.21 -4.74
N GLU A 168 -23.20 1.97 -5.83
CA GLU A 168 -23.80 1.47 -7.07
C GLU A 168 -23.11 0.18 -7.55
N LEU A 169 -21.82 0.04 -7.27
CA LEU A 169 -21.08 -1.20 -7.50
C LEU A 169 -21.60 -2.35 -6.63
N SER A 170 -21.85 -2.13 -5.35
CA SER A 170 -22.41 -3.17 -4.47
C SER A 170 -23.76 -3.68 -4.98
N LYS A 171 -24.65 -2.77 -5.44
CA LYS A 171 -25.94 -3.14 -6.03
C LYS A 171 -25.78 -3.95 -7.31
N LEU A 172 -24.81 -3.60 -8.17
CA LEU A 172 -24.52 -4.35 -9.40
C LEU A 172 -23.95 -5.73 -9.09
N ILE A 173 -23.07 -5.85 -8.09
CA ILE A 173 -22.52 -7.12 -7.63
C ILE A 173 -23.63 -7.99 -7.04
N GLU A 174 -24.46 -7.46 -6.15
CA GLU A 174 -25.61 -8.17 -5.58
C GLU A 174 -26.56 -8.67 -6.68
N LYS A 175 -26.96 -7.80 -7.62
CA LYS A 175 -27.79 -8.19 -8.77
C LYS A 175 -27.16 -9.32 -9.59
N LYS A 176 -25.85 -9.26 -9.82
CA LYS A 176 -25.13 -10.29 -10.59
C LYS A 176 -25.06 -11.62 -9.83
N ILE A 177 -24.82 -11.57 -8.52
CA ILE A 177 -24.82 -12.75 -7.65
C ILE A 177 -26.21 -13.38 -7.62
N THR A 178 -27.27 -12.58 -7.41
CA THR A 178 -28.65 -13.05 -7.42
C THR A 178 -28.99 -13.72 -8.75
N ASN A 179 -28.68 -13.09 -9.88
CA ASN A 179 -28.93 -13.67 -11.21
C ASN A 179 -28.18 -15.00 -11.41
N SER A 180 -26.92 -15.11 -10.97
CA SER A 180 -26.17 -16.36 -11.05
C SER A 180 -26.80 -17.46 -10.19
N ILE A 181 -27.30 -17.12 -9.00
CA ILE A 181 -28.00 -18.06 -8.12
C ILE A 181 -29.33 -18.51 -8.76
N THR A 182 -30.12 -17.59 -9.32
CA THR A 182 -31.39 -17.95 -9.99
C THR A 182 -31.16 -18.84 -11.20
N ILE A 183 -30.12 -18.57 -12.01
CA ILE A 183 -29.76 -19.41 -13.15
C ILE A 183 -29.35 -20.82 -12.70
N MET A 184 -28.66 -20.94 -11.55
CA MET A 184 -28.29 -22.24 -10.96
C MET A 184 -29.49 -23.01 -10.40
N GLU A 185 -30.50 -22.31 -9.86
CA GLU A 185 -31.72 -22.92 -9.33
C GLU A 185 -32.70 -23.34 -10.44
N GLU A 186 -32.80 -22.56 -11.53
CA GLU A 186 -33.68 -22.87 -12.68
C GLU A 186 -33.10 -23.95 -13.60
N ASN A 187 -31.78 -24.17 -13.58
CA ASN A 187 -31.12 -25.23 -14.33
C ASN A 187 -30.42 -26.24 -13.40
N PRO A 188 -31.17 -27.07 -12.64
CA PRO A 188 -30.57 -28.17 -11.89
C PRO A 188 -29.86 -29.17 -12.83
N CYS A 189 -30.18 -29.14 -14.12
CA CYS A 189 -29.63 -30.07 -15.10
C CYS A 189 -28.17 -29.77 -15.54
N LEU A 190 -27.55 -28.67 -15.12
CA LEU A 190 -26.14 -28.39 -15.42
C LEU A 190 -25.15 -28.82 -14.33
N GLN A 191 -25.62 -29.25 -13.15
CA GLN A 191 -24.74 -29.70 -12.06
C GLN A 191 -24.20 -31.14 -12.25
N GLY A 192 -24.53 -31.80 -13.36
CA GLY A 192 -24.17 -33.21 -13.59
C GLY A 192 -22.86 -33.50 -14.31
N LEU A 193 -22.07 -32.50 -14.76
CA LEU A 193 -20.94 -32.76 -15.67
C LEU A 193 -19.53 -32.60 -15.11
N VAL A 194 -19.37 -32.34 -13.80
CA VAL A 194 -18.05 -32.28 -13.16
C VAL A 194 -17.99 -33.35 -12.08
N ASN A 195 -17.93 -34.61 -12.50
CA ASN A 195 -17.55 -35.78 -11.69
C ASN A 195 -17.32 -36.97 -12.63
N LYS A 196 -16.24 -36.91 -13.42
CA LYS A 196 -15.55 -38.08 -13.98
C LYS A 196 -14.14 -37.73 -14.43
#